data_AF-A0A259DX63-F1
#
_entry.id   AF-A0A259DX63-F1
#
_cell.length_a   1.000
_cell.length_b   1.000
_cell.length_c   1.000
_cell.angle_alpha   90.00
_cell.angle_beta   90.00
_cell.angle_gamma   90.00
#
_symmetry.space_group_name_H-M   'P 1'
#
loop_
_entity.id
_entity.type
_entity.pdbx_description
1 polymer ?
#
loop_
_entity_poly.entity_id
_entity_poly.type
_entity_poly.pdbx_seq_one_letter_code
_entity_poly.pdbx_strand_id
1 'polypeptide(L)'
;MSGSVEPDSDDVWQDRGFAAVQAFAVELRGLHQSNPWPHIPALPQAMAYLMTELWDRGFTQTQIREGFETALIELPKYTLGDEIRP
;
A
#
# COMPACT_ATOMS: atom_id res chain seq x y z
N MET A 1 17.50 24.52 28.19
CA MET A 1 16.34 24.91 27.37
C MET A 1 16.01 23.72 26.48
N SER A 2 15.13 22.83 26.93
CA SER A 2 14.66 21.71 26.11
C SER A 2 13.64 22.27 25.13
N GLY A 3 14.08 22.60 23.92
CA GLY A 3 13.18 22.95 22.83
C GLY A 3 12.49 21.66 22.39
N SER A 4 11.22 21.50 22.75
CA SER A 4 10.35 20.53 22.09
C SER A 4 10.26 20.94 20.63
N VAL A 5 10.95 20.21 19.76
CA VAL A 5 10.76 20.34 18.31
C VAL A 5 9.36 19.79 18.06
N GLU A 6 8.39 20.68 17.84
CA GLU A 6 7.10 20.24 17.32
C GLU A 6 7.36 19.54 15.99
N PRO A 7 6.80 18.33 15.78
CA PRO A 7 7.02 17.60 14.55
C PRO A 7 6.51 18.43 13.36
N ASP A 8 7.28 18.45 12.28
CA ASP A 8 6.92 19.14 11.04
C ASP A 8 5.57 18.61 10.55
N SER A 9 4.68 19.50 10.12
CA SER A 9 3.36 19.10 9.59
C SER A 9 3.47 18.18 8.38
N ASP A 10 4.54 18.35 7.60
CA ASP A 10 4.79 17.55 6.40
C ASP A 10 5.21 16.12 6.79
N ASP A 11 6.04 15.97 7.82
CA ASP A 11 6.42 14.66 8.38
C ASP A 11 5.21 13.92 8.94
N VAL A 12 4.33 14.63 9.67
CA VAL A 12 3.10 14.03 10.22
C VAL A 12 2.15 13.57 9.11
N TRP A 13 2.03 14.33 8.03
CA TRP A 13 1.22 13.94 6.87
C TRP A 13 1.79 12.70 6.18
N GLN A 14 3.10 12.69 5.96
CA GLN A 14 3.82 11.58 5.32
C GLN A 14 3.72 10.30 6.15
N ASP A 15 3.96 10.39 7.46
CA ASP A 15 3.85 9.25 8.38
C ASP A 15 2.44 8.66 8.41
N ARG A 16 1.40 9.51 8.39
CA ARG A 16 0.01 9.05 8.31
C ARG A 16 -0.27 8.32 7.00
N GLY A 17 0.26 8.83 5.89
CA GLY A 17 0.16 8.19 4.58
C GLY A 17 0.80 6.79 4.60
N PHE A 18 2.03 6.68 5.12
CA PHE A 18 2.72 5.39 5.24
C PHE A 18 2.03 4.42 6.18
N ALA A 19 1.53 4.89 7.33
CA ALA A 19 0.81 4.05 8.27
C ALA A 19 -0.45 3.43 7.65
N ALA A 20 -1.19 4.18 6.83
CA ALA A 20 -2.37 3.67 6.14
C ALA A 20 -2.01 2.56 5.14
N VAL A 21 -0.96 2.74 4.35
CA VAL A 21 -0.49 1.73 3.38
C VAL A 21 0.04 0.48 4.09
N GLN A 22 0.79 0.66 5.19
CA GLN A 22 1.31 -0.44 5.99
C GLN A 22 0.18 -1.27 6.61
N ALA A 23 -0.85 -0.62 7.19
CA ALA A 23 -1.99 -1.31 7.77
C ALA A 23 -2.72 -2.16 6.73
N PHE A 24 -2.98 -1.62 5.53
CA PHE A 24 -3.57 -2.39 4.43
C PHE A 24 -2.72 -3.62 4.06
N ALA A 25 -1.40 -3.45 3.92
CA ALA A 25 -0.51 -4.54 3.53
C ALA A 25 -0.44 -5.66 4.58
N VAL A 26 -0.44 -5.30 5.88
CA VAL A 26 -0.44 -6.25 7.00
C VAL A 26 -1.72 -7.08 7.01
N GLU A 27 -2.88 -6.43 6.95
CA GLU A 27 -4.18 -7.11 6.96
C GLU A 27 -4.34 -8.03 5.75
N LEU A 28 -3.98 -7.55 4.55
CA LEU A 28 -4.06 -8.38 3.34
C LEU A 28 -3.12 -9.59 3.41
N ARG A 29 -1.91 -9.44 3.94
CA ARG A 29 -0.99 -10.56 4.12
C ARG A 29 -1.55 -11.59 5.09
N GLY A 30 -2.16 -11.15 6.20
CA GLY A 30 -2.84 -12.01 7.16
C GLY A 30 -3.97 -12.80 6.50
N LEU A 31 -4.86 -12.13 5.78
CA LEU A 31 -5.97 -12.77 5.05
C LEU A 31 -5.48 -13.75 3.98
N HIS A 32 -4.40 -13.42 3.27
CA HIS A 32 -3.79 -14.32 2.29
C HIS A 32 -3.28 -15.61 2.96
N GLN A 33 -2.63 -15.51 4.12
CA GLN A 33 -2.10 -16.65 4.87
C GLN A 33 -3.20 -17.49 5.52
N SER A 34 -4.30 -16.87 5.95
CA SER A 34 -5.44 -17.54 6.58
C SER A 34 -6.56 -17.92 5.60
N ASN A 35 -6.33 -17.81 4.29
CA ASN A 35 -7.37 -18.01 3.28
C ASN A 35 -7.94 -19.44 3.35
N PRO A 36 -9.23 -19.62 3.67
CA PRO A 36 -9.84 -20.95 3.77
C PRO A 36 -10.08 -21.58 2.39
N TRP A 37 -9.95 -20.82 1.30
CA TRP A 37 -10.17 -21.26 -0.08
C TRP A 37 -8.90 -21.11 -0.92
N PRO A 38 -7.98 -22.09 -0.89
CA PRO A 38 -6.68 -21.97 -1.58
C PRO A 38 -6.78 -21.87 -3.11
N HIS A 39 -7.92 -22.25 -3.69
CA HIS A 39 -8.20 -22.13 -5.12
C HIS A 39 -8.67 -20.73 -5.52
N ILE A 40 -8.98 -19.86 -4.56
CA ILE A 40 -9.37 -18.47 -4.79
C ILE A 40 -8.16 -17.60 -4.44
N PRO A 41 -7.45 -17.02 -5.41
CA PRO A 41 -6.26 -16.22 -5.12
C PRO A 41 -6.67 -14.89 -4.48
N ALA A 42 -6.30 -14.72 -3.20
CA ALA A 42 -6.71 -13.55 -2.41
C ALA A 42 -6.15 -12.22 -2.95
N LEU A 43 -4.92 -12.22 -3.46
CA LEU A 43 -4.24 -10.99 -3.88
C LEU A 43 -4.91 -10.31 -5.10
N PRO A 44 -5.19 -11.00 -6.23
CA PRO A 44 -5.93 -10.41 -7.35
C PRO A 44 -7.29 -9.83 -6.95
N GLN A 45 -8.03 -10.53 -6.09
CA GLN A 45 -9.34 -10.07 -5.63
C GLN A 45 -9.23 -8.82 -4.75
N ALA A 46 -8.28 -8.80 -3.82
CA ALA A 46 -8.03 -7.62 -2.99
C ALA A 46 -7.60 -6.40 -3.82
N MET A 47 -6.81 -6.59 -4.88
CA MET A 47 -6.43 -5.50 -5.78
C MET A 47 -7.64 -4.95 -6.54
N ALA A 48 -8.56 -5.81 -6.99
CA ALA A 48 -9.81 -5.36 -7.62
C ALA A 48 -10.68 -4.54 -6.65
N TYR A 49 -10.78 -4.97 -5.38
CA TYR A 49 -11.49 -4.21 -4.36
C TYR A 49 -10.81 -2.87 -4.05
N LEU A 50 -9.48 -2.85 -3.88
CA LEU A 50 -8.73 -1.61 -3.67
C LEU A 50 -8.96 -0.61 -4.81
N MET A 51 -8.88 -1.05 -6.07
CA MET A 51 -9.15 -0.18 -7.22
C MET A 51 -10.58 0.38 -7.22
N THR A 52 -11.55 -0.43 -6.80
CA THR A 52 -12.96 0.01 -6.69
C THR A 52 -13.12 1.03 -5.57
N GLU A 53 -12.55 0.78 -4.39
CA GLU A 53 -12.62 1.70 -3.24
C GLU A 53 -11.92 3.04 -3.51
N LEU A 54 -10.83 3.04 -4.28
CA LEU A 54 -10.17 4.25 -4.76
C LEU A 54 -11.08 5.02 -5.72
N TRP A 55 -11.70 4.33 -6.67
CA TRP A 55 -12.64 4.95 -7.59
C TRP A 55 -13.85 5.57 -6.85
N ASP A 56 -14.43 4.85 -5.89
CA ASP A 56 -15.54 5.33 -5.05
C ASP A 56 -15.17 6.59 -4.24
N ARG A 57 -13.88 6.80 -3.96
CA ARG A 57 -13.35 7.99 -3.26
C ARG A 57 -12.87 9.10 -4.20
N GLY A 58 -13.20 9.01 -5.48
CA GLY A 58 -13.00 10.08 -6.45
C GLY A 58 -11.68 10.04 -7.20
N PHE A 59 -10.90 8.96 -7.08
CA PHE A 59 -9.75 8.76 -7.97
C PHE A 59 -10.23 8.33 -9.37
N THR A 60 -9.64 8.92 -10.39
CA THR A 60 -9.90 8.52 -11.78
C THR A 60 -9.17 7.21 -12.11
N GLN A 61 -9.68 6.47 -13.09
CA GLN A 61 -8.98 5.27 -13.59
C GLN A 61 -7.56 5.58 -14.09
N THR A 62 -7.35 6.77 -14.66
CA THR A 62 -6.02 7.24 -15.09
C THR A 62 -5.08 7.38 -13.90
N GLN A 63 -5.49 8.09 -12.84
CA GLN A 63 -4.68 8.25 -11.62
C GLN A 63 -4.36 6.91 -10.96
N ILE A 64 -5.35 6.01 -10.89
CA ILE A 64 -5.16 4.66 -10.34
C ILE A 64 -4.10 3.92 -11.16
N ARG A 65 -4.26 3.87 -12.50
CA ARG A 65 -3.32 3.19 -13.40
C ARG A 65 -1.90 3.74 -13.28
N GLU A 66 -1.74 5.05 -13.43
CA GLU A 66 -0.43 5.72 -13.40
C GLU A 66 0.28 5.52 -12.06
N GLY A 67 -0.47 5.55 -10.95
CA GLY A 67 0.04 5.27 -9.61
C GLY A 67 0.58 3.85 -9.48
N PHE A 68 -0.19 2.85 -9.93
CA PHE A 68 0.24 1.44 -9.91
C PHE A 68 1.45 1.19 -10.82
N GLU A 69 1.44 1.72 -12.05
CA GLU A 69 2.53 1.56 -13.01
C GLU A 69 3.84 2.19 -12.48
N THR A 70 3.74 3.38 -11.89
CA THR A 70 4.87 4.05 -11.25
C THR A 70 5.40 3.22 -10.08
N ALA A 71 4.52 2.71 -9.21
CA ALA A 71 4.93 1.86 -8.09
C ALA A 71 5.67 0.59 -8.55
N LEU A 72 5.23 -0.04 -9.65
CA LEU A 72 5.90 -1.21 -10.22
C LEU A 72 7.31 -0.88 -10.76
N ILE A 73 7.49 0.30 -11.36
CA ILE A 73 8.80 0.76 -11.83
C ILE A 73 9.75 1.04 -10.66
N GLU A 74 9.23 1.56 -9.55
CA GLU A 74 10.00 1.89 -8.36
C GLU A 74 10.35 0.66 -7.50
N LEU A 75 9.50 -0.37 -7.49
CA LEU A 75 9.63 -1.53 -6.61
C LEU A 75 11.02 -2.21 -6.66
N PRO A 76 11.65 -2.46 -7.82
CA PRO A 76 12.98 -3.05 -7.90
C PRO A 76 14.07 -2.27 -7.15
N LYS A 77 13.92 -0.95 -7.03
CA LYS A 77 14.86 -0.10 -6.27
C LYS A 77 14.82 -0.41 -4.78
N TYR A 78 13.65 -0.83 -4.28
CA TYR A 78 13.44 -1.17 -2.87
C TYR A 78 13.74 -2.63 -2.57
N THR A 79 13.54 -3.52 -3.53
CA THR A 79 13.73 -4.96 -3.31
C THR A 79 15.16 -5.43 -3.55
N LEU A 80 16.01 -4.61 -4.18
CA LEU A 80 17.40 -4.97 -4.53
C LEU A 80 17.50 -6.27 -5.35
N GLY A 81 16.42 -6.62 -6.08
CA GLY A 81 16.32 -7.86 -6.87
C GLY A 81 15.67 -9.04 -6.14
N ASP A 82 15.33 -8.89 -4.85
CA ASP A 82 14.60 -9.94 -4.12
C ASP A 82 13.13 -9.96 -4.54
N GLU A 83 12.57 -11.15 -4.77
CA GLU A 83 11.13 -11.31 -5.00
C GLU A 83 10.32 -11.16 -3.70
N ILE A 84 10.93 -11.52 -2.56
CA ILE A 84 10.31 -11.47 -1.23
C ILE A 84 11.38 -11.03 -0.22
N ARG A 85 11.05 -10.07 0.65
CA ARG A 85 11.92 -9.70 1.78
C ARG A 85 12.02 -10.87 2.78
N PRO A 86 13.22 -11.28 3.22
CA PRO A 86 13.41 -12.33 4.23
C PRO A 86 12.69 -12.07 5.56
#